data_AF-A0A8D3WGI3-F1
#
_entry.id   AF-A0A8D3WGI3-F1
#
_cell.length_a   1.000
_cell.length_b   1.000
_cell.length_c   1.000
_cell.angle_alpha   90.00
_cell.angle_beta   90.00
_cell.angle_gamma   90.00
#
_symmetry.space_group_name_H-M   'P 1'
#
loop_
_entity.id
_entity.type
_entity.pdbx_description
1 polymer ?
#
loop_
_entity_poly.entity_id
_entity_poly.type
_entity_poly.pdbx_seq_one_letter_code
_entity_poly.pdbx_strand_id
1 'polypeptide(L)'
;MSEYPFLAPWADGLQSRLATVLDEERRAFAALVQPIRLLEAAAVRILPEPKFSANPGFAGLGAEAEKTFRQAWYEWSRRAIWSWRRLEDQDFSVYTVVTDAFGRRRKGKPEAHTAFRRLTADWIRQAREEAGRPVSAPWQLVAVKAPAIVRTHRSEPEHDPLTLWEAAVIATYQVAFNRKAGTTALLVPHLVAEQLLACASDDMPVQRLAPDGSALPAEVLLDQWDHAGLNLS
;
A
#
# COMPACT_ATOMS: atom_id res chain seq x y z
N MET A 1 6.88 19.94 -27.00
CA MET A 1 6.45 21.35 -27.16
C MET A 1 4.93 21.41 -27.05
N SER A 2 4.35 22.43 -26.41
CA SER A 2 2.89 22.57 -26.34
C SER A 2 2.32 22.79 -27.73
N GLU A 3 1.27 22.05 -28.09
CA GLU A 3 0.58 22.11 -29.38
C GLU A 3 -0.06 23.49 -29.64
N TYR A 4 -0.35 24.24 -28.57
CA TYR A 4 -0.97 25.57 -28.62
C TYR A 4 -0.31 26.53 -27.60
N PRO A 5 0.87 27.10 -27.91
CA PRO A 5 1.61 27.95 -26.97
C PRO A 5 0.90 29.26 -26.62
N PHE A 6 0.04 29.77 -27.51
CA PHE A 6 -0.74 31.00 -27.28
C PHE A 6 -1.83 30.83 -26.21
N LEU A 7 -2.23 29.60 -25.89
CA LEU A 7 -3.18 29.32 -24.79
C LEU A 7 -2.50 29.26 -23.43
N ALA A 8 -1.16 29.20 -23.36
CA ALA A 8 -0.44 29.05 -22.10
C ALA A 8 -0.81 30.11 -21.04
N PRO A 9 -0.88 31.42 -21.36
CA PRO A 9 -1.23 32.43 -20.35
C PRO A 9 -2.64 32.26 -19.77
N TRP A 10 -3.57 31.72 -20.57
CA TRP A 10 -4.95 31.42 -20.13
C TRP A 10 -5.02 30.12 -19.32
N ALA A 11 -4.30 29.09 -19.77
CA ALA A 11 -4.27 27.80 -19.13
C ALA A 11 -3.53 27.83 -17.78
N ASP A 12 -2.49 28.65 -17.65
CA ASP A 12 -1.63 28.72 -16.46
C ASP A 12 -2.43 29.06 -15.19
N GLY A 13 -3.35 30.03 -15.28
CA GLY A 13 -4.21 30.40 -14.16
C GLY A 13 -5.15 29.27 -13.73
N LEU A 14 -5.76 28.57 -14.69
CA LEU A 14 -6.64 27.44 -14.43
C LEU A 14 -5.87 26.25 -13.85
N GLN A 15 -4.73 25.90 -14.46
CA GLN A 15 -3.87 24.81 -14.01
C GLN A 15 -3.32 25.06 -12.61
N SER A 16 -2.97 26.31 -12.28
CA SER A 16 -2.49 26.67 -10.94
C SER A 16 -3.59 26.47 -9.90
N ARG A 17 -4.82 26.92 -10.19
CA ARG A 17 -5.97 26.69 -9.28
C ARG A 17 -6.28 25.21 -9.09
N LEU A 18 -6.28 24.43 -10.17
CA LEU A 18 -6.47 22.98 -10.10
C LEU A 18 -5.38 22.31 -9.27
N ALA A 19 -4.11 22.72 -9.45
CA ALA A 19 -3.01 22.20 -8.65
C ALA A 19 -3.17 22.52 -7.16
N THR A 20 -3.64 23.72 -6.82
CA THR A 20 -3.96 24.09 -5.43
C THR A 20 -5.06 23.19 -4.86
N VAL A 21 -6.18 23.03 -5.57
CA VAL A 21 -7.28 22.16 -5.12
C VAL A 21 -6.82 20.71 -4.95
N LEU A 22 -6.05 20.18 -5.90
CA LEU A 22 -5.51 18.81 -5.81
C LEU A 22 -4.58 18.63 -4.61
N ASP A 23 -3.73 19.62 -4.31
CA ASP A 23 -2.86 19.56 -3.13
C ASP A 23 -3.65 19.70 -1.81
N GLU A 24 -4.73 20.50 -1.79
CA GLU A 24 -5.66 20.58 -0.66
C GLU A 24 -6.37 19.25 -0.42
N GLU A 25 -6.94 18.63 -1.46
CA GLU A 25 -7.60 17.32 -1.37
C GLU A 25 -6.62 16.23 -0.94
N ARG A 26 -5.40 16.23 -1.50
CA ARG A 26 -4.32 15.31 -1.09
C ARG A 26 -4.03 15.45 0.40
N ARG A 27 -3.88 16.68 0.90
CA ARG A 27 -3.64 16.93 2.33
C ARG A 27 -4.82 16.53 3.21
N ALA A 28 -6.06 16.82 2.77
CA ALA A 28 -7.27 16.42 3.48
C ALA A 28 -7.36 14.89 3.60
N PHE A 29 -7.08 14.17 2.52
CA PHE A 29 -7.01 12.71 2.55
C PHE A 29 -5.87 12.20 3.43
N ALA A 30 -4.66 12.77 3.30
CA ALA A 30 -3.51 12.42 4.13
C ALA A 30 -3.77 12.63 5.64
N ALA A 31 -4.59 13.62 6.01
CA ALA A 31 -4.98 13.86 7.40
C ALA A 31 -5.89 12.76 8.00
N LEU A 32 -6.58 11.98 7.16
CA LEU A 32 -7.37 10.82 7.59
C LEU A 32 -6.49 9.58 7.82
N VAL A 33 -5.32 9.54 7.19
CA VAL A 33 -4.38 8.42 7.23
C VAL A 33 -3.48 8.56 8.45
N GLN A 34 -3.31 7.47 9.20
CA GLN A 34 -2.31 7.40 10.26
C GLN A 34 -1.03 6.78 9.69
N PRO A 35 0.10 7.50 9.61
CA PRO A 35 1.33 7.00 8.98
C PRO A 35 1.82 5.67 9.54
N ILE A 36 1.64 5.45 10.84
CA ILE A 36 1.99 4.19 11.51
C ILE A 36 1.27 2.97 10.90
N ARG A 37 0.04 3.14 10.39
CA ARG A 37 -0.72 2.04 9.77
C ARG A 37 -0.14 1.65 8.41
N LEU A 38 0.39 2.62 7.66
CA LEU A 38 1.08 2.34 6.40
C LEU A 38 2.35 1.53 6.65
N LEU A 39 3.06 1.86 7.75
CA LEU A 39 4.23 1.12 8.19
C LEU A 39 3.88 -0.28 8.70
N GLU A 40 2.83 -0.43 9.50
CA GLU A 40 2.31 -1.72 9.97
C GLU A 40 1.92 -2.64 8.79
N ALA A 41 1.21 -2.11 7.79
CA ALA A 41 0.87 -2.85 6.57
C ALA A 41 2.11 -3.32 5.80
N ALA A 42 3.14 -2.48 5.70
CA ALA A 42 4.43 -2.86 5.11
C ALA A 42 5.18 -3.92 5.90
N ALA A 43 5.11 -3.85 7.23
CA ALA A 43 5.66 -4.88 8.11
C ALA A 43 4.98 -6.24 7.88
N VAL A 44 3.68 -6.30 7.60
CA VAL A 44 2.99 -7.58 7.33
C VAL A 44 3.62 -8.33 6.15
N ARG A 45 4.08 -7.62 5.10
CA ARG A 45 4.71 -8.24 3.92
C ARG A 45 5.99 -9.01 4.27
N ILE A 46 6.75 -8.54 5.25
CA ILE A 46 8.03 -9.15 5.64
C ILE A 46 7.86 -10.20 6.75
N LEU A 47 6.66 -10.36 7.31
CA LEU A 47 6.42 -11.39 8.30
C LEU A 47 6.63 -12.78 7.69
N PRO A 48 7.31 -13.68 8.41
CA PRO A 48 7.45 -15.06 7.95
C PRO A 48 6.07 -15.73 7.91
N GLU A 49 5.88 -16.62 6.92
CA GLU A 49 4.68 -17.46 6.91
C GLU A 49 4.61 -18.27 8.21
N PRO A 50 3.52 -18.16 8.98
CA PRO A 50 3.43 -18.79 10.28
C PRO A 50 3.33 -20.31 10.10
N LYS A 51 4.04 -21.06 10.94
CA LYS A 51 4.00 -22.53 10.89
C LYS A 51 2.73 -23.04 11.55
N PHE A 52 2.06 -23.99 10.91
CA PHE A 52 0.92 -24.66 11.52
C PHE A 52 1.36 -25.48 12.74
N SER A 53 0.64 -25.31 13.85
CA SER A 53 0.79 -26.13 15.05
C SER A 53 -0.58 -26.61 15.49
N ALA A 54 -0.69 -27.91 15.81
CA ALA A 54 -1.93 -28.46 16.34
C ALA A 54 -2.33 -27.72 17.64
N ASN A 55 -3.52 -27.12 17.64
CA ASN A 55 -4.10 -26.41 18.77
C ASN A 55 -5.46 -27.08 19.10
N PRO A 56 -5.80 -27.31 20.38
CA PRO A 56 -7.11 -27.82 20.78
C PRO A 56 -8.28 -27.02 20.18
N GLY A 57 -8.11 -25.72 19.97
CA GLY A 57 -9.11 -24.86 19.31
C GLY A 57 -9.40 -25.23 17.85
N PHE A 58 -8.52 -25.97 17.18
CA PHE A 58 -8.74 -26.44 15.80
C PHE A 58 -9.38 -27.83 15.72
N ALA A 59 -9.67 -28.48 16.85
CA ALA A 59 -10.22 -29.84 16.85
C ALA A 59 -11.52 -29.97 16.03
N GLY A 60 -12.36 -28.93 16.00
CA GLY A 60 -13.58 -28.91 15.20
C GLY A 60 -13.36 -28.91 13.68
N LEU A 61 -12.17 -28.49 13.21
CA LEU A 61 -11.81 -28.49 11.80
C LEU A 61 -11.29 -29.85 11.32
N GLY A 62 -10.72 -30.66 12.21
CA GLY A 62 -10.17 -31.97 11.88
C GLY A 62 -9.08 -31.87 10.81
N ALA A 63 -9.19 -32.67 9.75
CA ALA A 63 -8.22 -32.72 8.66
C ALA A 63 -8.08 -31.38 7.88
N GLU A 64 -9.08 -30.51 7.93
CA GLU A 64 -9.05 -29.20 7.24
C GLU A 64 -8.34 -28.10 8.03
N ALA A 65 -7.88 -28.39 9.27
CA ALA A 65 -7.33 -27.39 10.18
C ALA A 65 -6.13 -26.65 9.56
N GLU A 66 -5.17 -27.38 9.00
CA GLU A 66 -3.96 -26.80 8.42
C GLU A 66 -4.26 -25.97 7.17
N LYS A 67 -5.13 -26.48 6.29
CA LYS A 67 -5.55 -25.75 5.09
C LYS A 67 -6.27 -24.46 5.44
N THR A 68 -7.20 -24.53 6.40
CA THR A 68 -7.96 -23.37 6.89
C THR A 68 -7.03 -22.35 7.54
N PHE A 69 -6.02 -22.81 8.29
CA PHE A 69 -4.99 -21.97 8.87
C PHE A 69 -4.20 -21.21 7.81
N ARG A 70 -3.66 -21.90 6.80
CA ARG A 70 -2.90 -21.25 5.71
C ARG A 70 -3.76 -20.28 4.92
N GLN A 71 -5.01 -20.65 4.61
CA GLN A 71 -5.95 -19.76 3.92
C GLN A 71 -6.27 -18.51 4.74
N ALA A 72 -6.48 -18.65 6.05
CA ALA A 72 -6.76 -17.53 6.93
C ALA A 72 -5.58 -16.55 7.00
N TRP A 73 -4.35 -17.07 7.12
CA TRP A 73 -3.14 -16.26 7.05
C TRP A 73 -3.04 -15.52 5.70
N TYR A 74 -3.23 -16.23 4.59
CA TYR A 74 -3.15 -15.65 3.25
C TYR A 74 -4.18 -14.53 3.05
N GLU A 75 -5.46 -14.77 3.37
CA GLU A 75 -6.52 -13.77 3.19
C GLU A 75 -6.33 -12.55 4.08
N TRP A 76 -5.93 -12.76 5.34
CA TRP A 76 -5.65 -11.66 6.26
C TRP A 76 -4.46 -10.83 5.81
N SER A 77 -3.31 -11.48 5.55
CA SER A 77 -2.08 -10.81 5.15
C SER A 77 -2.27 -10.05 3.83
N ARG A 78 -2.90 -10.67 2.84
CA ARG A 78 -3.20 -10.03 1.55
C ARG A 78 -4.03 -8.75 1.72
N ARG A 79 -5.05 -8.74 2.59
CA ARG A 79 -5.85 -7.53 2.82
C ARG A 79 -5.10 -6.49 3.64
N ALA A 80 -4.33 -6.93 4.64
CA ALA A 80 -3.56 -6.06 5.51
C ALA A 80 -2.48 -5.28 4.76
N ILE A 81 -1.72 -5.94 3.87
CA ILE A 81 -0.62 -5.35 3.09
C ILE A 81 -1.10 -4.17 2.22
N TRP A 82 -2.33 -4.23 1.71
CA TRP A 82 -2.86 -3.29 0.73
C TRP A 82 -3.90 -2.31 1.30
N SER A 83 -3.98 -2.18 2.62
CA SER A 83 -4.90 -1.28 3.30
C SER A 83 -4.17 -0.20 4.10
N TRP A 84 -4.81 0.97 4.26
CA TRP A 84 -4.40 2.01 5.22
C TRP A 84 -5.26 1.99 6.51
N ARG A 85 -6.19 1.03 6.61
CA ARG A 85 -7.04 0.82 7.79
C ARG A 85 -6.26 0.12 8.91
N ARG A 86 -6.87 -0.03 10.08
CA ARG A 86 -6.26 -0.77 11.18
C ARG A 86 -6.15 -2.24 10.80
N LEU A 87 -5.13 -2.92 11.29
CA LEU A 87 -4.97 -4.36 11.04
C LEU A 87 -6.15 -5.16 11.61
N GLU A 88 -6.71 -4.71 12.74
CA GLU A 88 -7.91 -5.29 13.36
C GLU A 88 -9.15 -5.24 12.45
N ASP A 89 -9.22 -4.27 11.53
CA ASP A 89 -10.34 -4.14 10.59
C ASP A 89 -10.31 -5.26 9.52
N GLN A 90 -9.21 -6.02 9.43
CA GLN A 90 -9.02 -7.09 8.44
C GLN A 90 -9.45 -8.48 8.96
N ASP A 91 -9.76 -8.61 10.25
CA ASP A 91 -10.14 -9.86 10.92
C ASP A 91 -11.36 -10.56 10.29
N PHE A 92 -12.22 -9.79 9.62
CA PHE A 92 -13.39 -10.35 8.93
C PHE A 92 -13.02 -11.39 7.87
N SER A 93 -11.86 -11.25 7.22
CA SER A 93 -11.35 -12.23 6.24
C SER A 93 -11.07 -13.60 6.87
N VAL A 94 -10.50 -13.62 8.08
CA VAL A 94 -10.28 -14.85 8.85
C VAL A 94 -11.61 -15.44 9.28
N TYR A 95 -12.54 -14.59 9.71
CA TYR A 95 -13.88 -15.03 10.11
C TYR A 95 -14.62 -15.76 8.97
N THR A 96 -14.56 -15.23 7.74
CA THR A 96 -15.19 -15.87 6.57
C THR A 96 -14.54 -17.22 6.26
N VAL A 97 -13.21 -17.30 6.22
CA VAL A 97 -12.48 -18.55 5.97
C VAL A 97 -12.85 -19.64 6.98
N VAL A 98 -12.87 -19.30 8.27
CA VAL A 98 -13.27 -20.26 9.32
C VAL A 98 -14.73 -20.66 9.17
N THR A 99 -15.62 -19.71 8.89
CA THR A 99 -17.04 -20.01 8.70
C THR A 99 -17.27 -20.97 7.53
N ASP A 100 -16.59 -20.75 6.41
CA ASP A 100 -16.72 -21.56 5.20
C ASP A 100 -16.18 -22.97 5.43
N ALA A 101 -15.06 -23.12 6.13
CA ALA A 101 -14.48 -24.42 6.48
C ALA A 101 -15.42 -25.27 7.35
N PHE A 102 -16.21 -24.65 8.24
CA PHE A 102 -17.22 -25.35 9.03
C PHE A 102 -18.49 -25.65 8.23
N GLY A 103 -18.86 -24.79 7.28
CA GLY A 103 -20.14 -24.86 6.57
C GLY A 103 -21.31 -24.89 7.56
N ARG A 104 -22.13 -25.95 7.50
CA ARG A 104 -23.28 -26.13 8.42
C ARG A 104 -22.91 -26.71 9.79
N ARG A 105 -21.67 -27.17 9.99
CA ARG A 105 -21.23 -27.80 11.26
C ARG A 105 -21.16 -26.75 12.37
N ARG A 106 -21.76 -27.05 13.53
CA ARG A 106 -21.82 -26.13 14.68
C ARG A 106 -20.85 -26.49 15.82
N LYS A 107 -20.55 -27.78 15.99
CA LYS A 107 -19.67 -28.27 17.07
C LYS A 107 -18.22 -27.84 16.82
N GLY A 108 -17.57 -27.20 17.80
CA GLY A 108 -16.17 -26.77 17.68
C GLY A 108 -15.97 -25.43 16.95
N LYS A 109 -17.03 -24.84 16.39
CA LYS A 109 -16.96 -23.58 15.63
C LYS A 109 -16.63 -22.38 16.52
N PRO A 110 -17.27 -22.17 17.70
CA PRO A 110 -16.90 -21.08 18.60
C PRO A 110 -15.45 -21.16 19.09
N GLU A 111 -14.97 -22.37 19.38
CA GLU A 111 -13.59 -22.64 19.83
C GLU A 111 -12.59 -22.31 18.72
N ALA A 112 -12.89 -22.71 17.48
CA ALA A 112 -12.07 -22.37 16.32
C ALA A 112 -12.01 -20.86 16.09
N HIS A 113 -13.16 -20.16 16.08
CA HIS A 113 -13.16 -18.69 15.97
C HIS A 113 -12.34 -18.00 17.07
N THR A 114 -12.44 -18.50 18.31
CA THR A 114 -11.66 -17.96 19.43
C THR A 114 -10.16 -18.19 19.23
N ALA A 115 -9.76 -19.37 18.77
CA ALA A 115 -8.36 -19.68 18.47
C ALA A 115 -7.82 -18.83 17.31
N PHE A 116 -8.58 -18.68 16.23
CA PHE A 116 -8.22 -17.84 15.10
C PHE A 116 -8.14 -16.36 15.47
N ARG A 117 -9.03 -15.84 16.32
CA ARG A 117 -8.92 -14.45 16.81
C ARG A 117 -7.62 -14.21 17.59
N ARG A 118 -7.20 -15.19 18.41
CA ARG A 118 -5.92 -15.11 19.13
C ARG A 118 -4.73 -15.14 18.16
N LEU A 119 -4.78 -16.01 17.15
CA LEU A 119 -3.76 -16.04 16.09
C LEU A 119 -3.67 -14.70 15.36
N THR A 120 -4.79 -14.11 14.96
CA THR A 120 -4.78 -12.82 14.28
C THR A 120 -4.24 -11.72 15.18
N ALA A 121 -4.59 -11.70 16.47
CA ALA A 121 -4.00 -10.77 17.43
C ALA A 121 -2.48 -10.94 17.56
N ASP A 122 -1.98 -12.19 17.53
CA ASP A 122 -0.54 -12.47 17.54
C ASP A 122 0.16 -12.00 16.26
N TRP A 123 -0.47 -12.17 15.09
CA TRP A 123 0.04 -11.66 13.82
C TRP A 123 0.10 -10.13 13.80
N ILE A 124 -0.95 -9.47 14.30
CA ILE A 124 -1.00 -8.01 14.46
C ILE A 124 0.12 -7.54 15.38
N ARG A 125 0.32 -8.21 16.52
CA ARG A 125 1.40 -7.89 17.46
C ARG A 125 2.78 -8.02 16.78
N GLN A 126 3.02 -9.10 16.04
CA GLN A 126 4.28 -9.30 15.30
C GLN A 126 4.49 -8.21 14.25
N ALA A 127 3.46 -7.84 13.47
CA ALA A 127 3.55 -6.76 12.50
C ALA A 127 3.92 -5.42 13.17
N ARG A 128 3.33 -5.12 14.32
CA ARG A 128 3.65 -3.91 15.11
C ARG A 128 5.06 -3.91 15.67
N GLU A 129 5.51 -5.07 16.16
CA GLU A 129 6.89 -5.23 16.62
C GLU A 129 7.87 -4.98 15.48
N GLU A 130 7.63 -5.55 14.29
CA GLU A 130 8.46 -5.28 13.11
C GLU A 130 8.41 -3.81 12.68
N ALA A 131 7.22 -3.19 12.65
CA ALA A 131 7.08 -1.77 12.33
C ALA A 131 7.78 -0.85 13.35
N GLY A 132 7.81 -1.25 14.62
CA GLY A 132 8.45 -0.52 15.71
C GLY A 132 9.94 -0.80 15.85
N ARG A 133 10.51 -1.78 15.11
CA ARG A 133 11.95 -2.05 15.17
C ARG A 133 12.71 -0.82 14.67
N PRO A 134 13.70 -0.32 15.44
CA PRO A 134 14.56 0.75 14.98
C PRO A 134 15.36 0.23 13.79
N VAL A 135 14.96 0.62 12.60
CA VAL A 135 15.73 0.34 11.40
C VAL A 135 16.90 1.32 11.41
N SER A 136 18.14 0.80 11.35
CA SER A 136 19.33 1.63 11.15
C SER A 136 19.34 2.34 9.79
N ALA A 137 18.35 2.05 8.92
CA ALA A 137 18.22 2.63 7.60
C ALA A 137 17.49 3.98 7.69
N PRO A 138 18.05 5.03 7.06
CA PRO A 138 17.39 6.33 7.00
C PRO A 138 16.10 6.27 6.17
N TRP A 139 15.29 7.32 6.28
CA TRP A 139 14.20 7.57 5.34
C TRP A 139 14.74 7.57 3.91
N GLN A 140 13.99 6.99 2.98
CA GLN A 140 14.39 6.84 1.60
C GLN A 140 13.58 7.79 0.71
N LEU A 141 14.27 8.44 -0.22
CA LEU A 141 13.63 9.21 -1.28
C LEU A 141 13.33 8.28 -2.45
N VAL A 142 12.07 8.18 -2.85
CA VAL A 142 11.60 7.27 -3.89
C VAL A 142 10.76 8.06 -4.89
N ALA A 143 11.00 7.85 -6.19
CA ALA A 143 10.15 8.33 -7.26
C ALA A 143 9.10 7.27 -7.60
N VAL A 144 7.88 7.72 -7.83
CA VAL A 144 6.76 6.90 -8.27
C VAL A 144 6.07 7.61 -9.42
N LYS A 145 5.74 6.88 -10.48
CA LYS A 145 4.85 7.38 -11.53
C LYS A 145 3.44 6.87 -11.27
N ALA A 146 2.49 7.79 -11.12
CA ALA A 146 1.11 7.39 -10.92
C ALA A 146 0.57 6.72 -12.20
N PRO A 147 -0.05 5.53 -12.10
CA PRO A 147 -0.67 4.88 -13.23
C PRO A 147 -1.79 5.77 -13.79
N ALA A 148 -1.92 5.77 -15.12
CA ALA A 148 -3.00 6.50 -15.77
C ALA A 148 -4.34 5.84 -15.44
N ILE A 149 -5.36 6.65 -15.16
CA ILE A 149 -6.72 6.13 -15.04
C ILE A 149 -7.19 5.75 -16.45
N VAL A 150 -7.33 4.45 -16.69
CA VAL A 150 -7.84 3.92 -17.96
C VAL A 150 -9.37 4.08 -17.97
N ARG A 151 -9.88 4.89 -18.89
CA ARG A 151 -11.32 5.01 -19.13
C ARG A 151 -11.78 3.91 -20.08
N THR A 152 -12.27 2.80 -19.54
CA THR A 152 -12.95 1.76 -20.33
C THR A 152 -14.42 2.12 -20.51
N HIS A 153 -14.75 2.78 -21.62
CA HIS A 153 -16.11 3.22 -21.98
C HIS A 153 -16.82 4.18 -21.00
N ARG A 154 -17.80 4.93 -21.52
CA ARG A 154 -18.46 6.04 -20.81
C ARG A 154 -19.36 5.61 -19.63
N SER A 155 -19.50 4.31 -19.38
CA SER A 155 -20.48 3.72 -18.47
C SER A 155 -19.89 2.74 -17.45
N GLU A 156 -18.61 2.38 -17.53
CA GLU A 156 -18.00 1.55 -16.50
C GLU A 156 -17.54 2.42 -15.33
N PRO A 157 -17.68 1.92 -14.08
CA PRO A 157 -17.15 2.61 -12.93
C PRO A 157 -15.63 2.74 -13.07
N GLU A 158 -15.13 3.96 -12.88
CA GLU A 158 -13.71 4.27 -12.83
C GLU A 158 -13.04 3.38 -11.77
N HIS A 159 -12.21 2.45 -12.21
CA HIS A 159 -11.42 1.63 -11.30
C HIS A 159 -10.14 2.38 -10.97
N ASP A 160 -9.93 2.68 -9.69
CA ASP A 160 -8.66 3.25 -9.24
C ASP A 160 -7.57 2.18 -9.45
N PRO A 161 -6.56 2.44 -10.31
CA PRO A 161 -5.45 1.52 -10.51
C PRO A 161 -4.56 1.38 -9.26
N LEU A 162 -4.64 2.32 -8.31
CA LEU A 162 -3.90 2.25 -7.06
C LEU A 162 -4.63 1.41 -6.03
N THR A 163 -3.87 0.61 -5.29
CA THR A 163 -4.37 0.05 -4.04
C THR A 163 -4.63 1.17 -3.02
N LEU A 164 -5.51 0.89 -2.05
CA LEU A 164 -5.78 1.82 -0.96
C LEU A 164 -4.51 2.21 -0.19
N TRP A 165 -3.56 1.29 -0.04
CA TRP A 165 -2.27 1.56 0.61
C TRP A 165 -1.37 2.47 -0.25
N GLU A 166 -1.23 2.21 -1.55
CA GLU A 166 -0.42 3.04 -2.45
C GLU A 166 -0.92 4.49 -2.52
N ALA A 167 -2.24 4.67 -2.69
CA ALA A 167 -2.85 6.00 -2.70
C ALA A 167 -2.58 6.76 -1.38
N ALA A 168 -2.70 6.06 -0.25
CA ALA A 168 -2.41 6.64 1.06
C ALA A 168 -0.92 6.98 1.25
N VAL A 169 -0.01 6.12 0.79
CA VAL A 169 1.44 6.37 0.83
C VAL A 169 1.81 7.60 0.00
N ILE A 170 1.31 7.70 -1.24
CA ILE A 170 1.55 8.84 -2.11
C ILE A 170 1.02 10.11 -1.45
N ALA A 171 -0.22 10.10 -0.97
CA ALA A 171 -0.82 11.27 -0.36
C ALA A 171 -0.08 11.73 0.91
N THR A 172 0.34 10.80 1.77
CA THR A 172 1.00 11.09 3.04
C THR A 172 2.45 11.53 2.89
N TYR A 173 3.23 10.91 1.99
CA TYR A 173 4.68 11.07 1.94
C TYR A 173 5.21 11.88 0.75
N GLN A 174 4.32 12.44 -0.08
CA GLN A 174 4.71 13.31 -1.18
C GLN A 174 5.47 14.54 -0.71
N VAL A 175 6.67 14.73 -1.25
CA VAL A 175 7.52 15.92 -1.04
C VAL A 175 7.68 16.77 -2.31
N ALA A 176 7.56 16.17 -3.49
CA ALA A 176 7.55 16.88 -4.77
C ALA A 176 6.66 16.18 -5.79
N PHE A 177 6.12 16.94 -6.75
CA PHE A 177 5.24 16.41 -7.81
C PHE A 177 5.53 17.07 -9.15
N ASN A 178 5.89 16.27 -10.15
CA ASN A 178 6.01 16.71 -11.54
C ASN A 178 4.70 16.41 -12.28
N ARG A 179 3.85 17.43 -12.36
CA ARG A 179 2.57 17.40 -13.06
C ARG A 179 2.65 17.03 -14.55
N LYS A 180 3.76 17.32 -15.23
CA LYS A 180 3.89 17.06 -16.67
C LYS A 180 4.13 15.58 -16.95
N ALA A 181 4.93 14.95 -16.10
CA ALA A 181 5.28 13.54 -16.22
C ALA A 181 4.33 12.61 -15.44
N GLY A 182 3.53 13.17 -14.52
CA GLY A 182 2.68 12.40 -13.61
C GLY A 182 3.49 11.65 -12.56
N THR A 183 4.65 12.21 -12.19
CA THR A 183 5.60 11.58 -11.27
C THR A 183 5.67 12.33 -9.95
N THR A 184 5.91 11.58 -8.88
CA THR A 184 5.92 12.09 -7.52
C THR A 184 7.16 11.59 -6.80
N ALA A 185 7.85 12.48 -6.08
CA ALA A 185 8.89 12.10 -5.15
C ALA A 185 8.28 11.94 -3.75
N LEU A 186 8.58 10.81 -3.11
CA LEU A 186 8.10 10.44 -1.79
C LEU A 186 9.30 10.30 -0.84
N LEU A 187 9.23 10.94 0.33
CA LEU A 187 10.18 10.70 1.40
C LEU A 187 9.53 9.75 2.42
N VAL A 188 9.92 8.49 2.37
CA VAL A 188 9.21 7.39 3.07
C VAL A 188 10.12 6.63 4.04
N PRO A 189 9.56 5.99 5.09
CA PRO A 189 10.29 5.01 5.88
C PRO A 189 10.78 3.83 5.04
N HIS A 190 11.88 3.19 5.46
CA HIS A 190 12.51 2.09 4.72
C HIS A 190 11.54 0.96 4.34
N LEU A 191 10.73 0.45 5.27
CA LEU A 191 9.80 -0.64 4.96
C LEU A 191 8.75 -0.26 3.90
N VAL A 192 8.30 0.99 3.90
CA VAL A 192 7.37 1.51 2.90
C VAL A 192 8.05 1.58 1.53
N ALA A 193 9.31 2.03 1.48
CA ALA A 193 10.10 2.02 0.25
C ALA A 193 10.31 0.59 -0.29
N GLU A 194 10.69 -0.36 0.57
CA GLU A 194 10.87 -1.75 0.15
C GLU A 194 9.58 -2.37 -0.41
N GLN A 195 8.42 -2.09 0.22
CA GLN A 195 7.15 -2.55 -0.32
C GLN A 195 6.83 -1.91 -1.68
N LEU A 196 6.98 -0.58 -1.82
CA LEU A 196 6.73 0.09 -3.11
C LEU A 196 7.60 -0.48 -4.23
N LEU A 197 8.90 -0.67 -3.96
CA LEU A 197 9.85 -1.19 -4.94
C LEU A 197 9.57 -2.65 -5.30
N ALA A 198 9.22 -3.47 -4.31
CA ALA A 198 8.94 -4.88 -4.54
C ALA A 198 7.58 -5.14 -5.22
N CYS A 199 6.79 -4.08 -5.42
CA CYS A 199 5.47 -4.11 -6.06
C CYS A 199 5.41 -3.23 -7.30
N ALA A 200 6.53 -2.62 -7.70
CA ALA A 200 6.63 -1.83 -8.90
C ALA A 200 6.18 -2.65 -10.12
N SER A 201 5.40 -2.03 -10.99
CA SER A 201 4.94 -2.60 -12.24
C SER A 201 5.27 -1.67 -13.39
N ASP A 202 5.10 -2.14 -14.64
CA ASP A 202 5.31 -1.29 -15.82
C ASP A 202 4.35 -0.09 -15.84
N ASP A 203 3.15 -0.25 -15.28
CA ASP A 203 2.13 0.81 -15.20
C ASP A 203 2.37 1.79 -14.04
N MET A 204 3.08 1.36 -13.00
CA MET A 204 3.46 2.16 -11.83
C MET A 204 4.94 1.93 -11.49
N PRO A 205 5.87 2.45 -12.31
CA PRO A 205 7.29 2.30 -12.05
C PRO A 205 7.68 3.07 -10.78
N VAL A 206 8.57 2.44 -10.00
CA VAL A 206 9.11 2.96 -8.75
C VAL A 206 10.62 2.87 -8.76
N GLN A 207 11.31 3.93 -8.36
CA GLN A 207 12.78 3.94 -8.29
C GLN A 207 13.27 4.71 -7.07
N ARG A 208 14.34 4.22 -6.42
CA ARG A 208 15.05 5.00 -5.39
C ARG A 208 15.74 6.20 -6.04
N LEU A 209 15.46 7.39 -5.54
CA LEU A 209 16.18 8.61 -5.92
C LEU A 209 17.40 8.77 -5.02
N ALA A 210 18.52 9.20 -5.61
CA ALA A 210 19.75 9.48 -4.88
C ALA A 210 20.20 8.37 -3.90
N PRO A 211 20.32 7.10 -4.35
CA PRO A 211 20.75 6.00 -3.48
C PRO A 211 22.11 6.24 -2.82
N ASP A 212 22.96 7.07 -3.45
CA ASP A 212 24.31 7.42 -2.99
C ASP A 212 24.36 8.66 -2.08
N GLY A 213 23.20 9.23 -1.70
CA GLY A 213 23.13 10.37 -0.77
C GLY A 213 23.33 11.75 -1.43
N SER A 214 22.89 11.92 -2.67
CA SER A 214 22.90 13.23 -3.35
C SER A 214 22.14 14.29 -2.53
N ALA A 215 22.72 15.50 -2.42
CA ALA A 215 22.12 16.64 -1.74
C ALA A 215 21.20 17.49 -2.64
N LEU A 216 20.89 17.02 -3.86
CA LEU A 216 20.01 17.73 -4.77
C LEU A 216 18.57 17.77 -4.24
N PRO A 217 17.80 18.84 -4.52
CA PRO A 217 16.37 18.90 -4.21
C PRO A 217 15.59 17.76 -4.87
N ALA A 218 14.51 17.32 -4.22
CA ALA A 218 13.68 16.22 -4.70
C ALA A 218 13.09 16.50 -6.10
N GLU A 219 12.74 17.76 -6.39
CA GLU A 219 12.24 18.22 -7.68
C GLU A 219 13.26 18.00 -8.80
N VAL A 220 14.53 18.31 -8.52
CA VAL A 220 15.62 18.17 -9.50
C VAL A 220 15.91 16.69 -9.78
N LEU A 221 15.92 15.87 -8.73
CA LEU A 221 16.11 14.42 -8.86
C LEU A 221 14.96 13.75 -9.62
N LEU A 222 13.73 14.22 -9.37
CA LEU A 222 12.54 13.73 -10.05
C LEU A 222 12.56 14.09 -11.55
N ASP A 223 12.91 15.34 -11.88
CA ASP A 223 13.07 15.76 -13.28
C ASP A 223 14.16 14.93 -13.98
N GLN A 224 15.29 14.66 -13.33
CA GLN A 224 16.35 13.81 -13.91
C GLN A 224 15.86 12.39 -14.23
N TRP A 225 15.06 11.81 -13.34
CA TRP A 225 14.46 10.48 -13.55
C TRP A 225 13.54 10.47 -14.77
N ASP A 226 12.67 11.47 -14.90
CA ASP A 226 11.73 11.59 -16.03
C ASP A 226 12.48 11.69 -17.38
N HIS A 227 13.59 12.44 -17.41
CA HIS A 227 14.41 12.58 -18.62
C HIS A 227 15.18 11.29 -18.96
N ALA A 228 15.59 10.51 -17.96
CA ALA A 228 16.27 9.23 -18.18
C ALA A 228 15.30 8.17 -18.73
N GLY A 229 14.05 8.13 -18.24
CA GLY A 229 13.01 7.21 -18.72
C GLY A 229 12.59 7.46 -20.17
N LEU A 230 12.63 8.73 -20.62
CA LEU A 230 12.33 9.12 -22.00
C LEU A 230 13.39 8.69 -23.02
N ASN A 231 14.61 8.36 -22.60
CA ASN A 231 15.70 7.92 -23.48
C ASN A 231 15.76 6.39 -23.67
N LEU A 232 14.91 5.64 -22.97
CA LEU A 232 14.81 4.17 -23.04
C LEU A 232 13.52 3.69 -23.74
N SER A 233 12.78 4.62 -24.36
CA SER A 233 11.54 4.36 -25.13
C SER A 233 11.81 4.32 -26.63
#